data_AF-A0A812V4T6-F1
#
_entry.id   AF-A0A812V4T6-F1
#
_cell.length_a   1.000
_cell.length_b   1.000
_cell.length_c   1.000
_cell.angle_alpha   90.00
_cell.angle_beta   90.00
_cell.angle_gamma   90.00
#
_symmetry.space_group_name_H-M   'P 1'
#
loop_
_entity.id
_entity.type
_entity.pdbx_description
1 polymer ?
#
loop_
_entity_poly.entity_id
_entity_poly.type
_entity_poly.pdbx_seq_one_letter_code
_entity_poly.pdbx_strand_id
1 'polypeptide(L)'
;MGFCSSAWPSPNVIEHNKAIHRCREQWADALQLLQETEIRCFQRDLVTCNSALGALEKAGRWKHAVHAACDIKKRHMEGDVITVSTIASSYRASGSWREALALLRESGNRKLQVNTLTCNAVLAGLERAAQWSQACGLLHTMQNASTQATILTFNSFISSCGRGAETSRALLLARSISELHLQPTIVTYSAAISACESASDWEAGLEMLNAVRCEQIQTNVTTCSVTISACGKCAMWLRALQLLREMGVLNVEPNTITYSSAITACERAAQWRCALLLLEEMDQMQVVPDVITYNSTVSACEKAGKWQTALHLMCNLYGRASLLPNTVTHNAVLSACEKSSEWQVAVWLLKEMKQNEFRQDVVTSNAVLSACEKRAEWEHALSILRELGISRLEASLVTYNSCISACEKGEQWQLALLLLFEMNMRFMQGDIITYNSTISACQKAGKWQQALWLLEGLEWLHVEKDVITYNSTASACERAARWEHSMALLSNVLRRGDPIDEISFNVAITACWTAIKSVQRLAKACKVNLCPRKQPFLT
;
A
#
# COMPACT_ATOMS: atom_id res chain seq x y z
N MET A 1 -7.46 -74.45 -29.66
CA MET A 1 -8.65 -73.71 -30.16
C MET A 1 -8.48 -72.27 -29.71
N GLY A 2 -8.29 -71.24 -30.52
CA GLY A 2 -8.41 -71.08 -31.96
C GLY A 2 -8.66 -69.57 -32.20
N PHE A 3 -8.06 -69.06 -33.27
CA PHE A 3 -8.35 -67.81 -33.98
C PHE A 3 -7.53 -66.53 -33.72
N CYS A 4 -7.06 -66.03 -34.86
CA CYS A 4 -6.66 -64.67 -35.23
C CYS A 4 -5.22 -64.22 -35.02
N SER A 5 -4.36 -64.79 -35.87
CA SER A 5 -3.53 -64.04 -36.82
C SER A 5 -3.85 -62.54 -36.98
N SER A 6 -2.93 -61.69 -36.53
CA SER A 6 -2.35 -60.65 -37.38
C SER A 6 -1.00 -60.27 -36.77
N ALA A 7 0.06 -60.68 -37.44
CA ALA A 7 1.40 -60.17 -37.20
C ALA A 7 1.39 -58.69 -37.59
N TRP A 8 1.12 -57.81 -36.63
CA TRP A 8 1.49 -56.41 -36.76
C TRP A 8 3.01 -56.36 -36.73
N PRO A 9 3.69 -55.76 -37.72
CA PRO A 9 5.13 -55.58 -37.61
C PRO A 9 5.35 -54.76 -36.34
N SER A 10 6.17 -55.30 -35.44
CA SER A 10 6.67 -54.55 -34.28
C SER A 10 7.19 -53.21 -34.83
N PRO A 11 6.55 -52.06 -34.49
CA PRO A 11 6.96 -50.80 -35.09
C PRO A 11 8.40 -50.56 -34.68
N ASN A 12 9.30 -50.60 -35.66
CA ASN A 12 10.72 -50.33 -35.44
C ASN A 12 10.82 -48.93 -34.81
N VAL A 13 11.77 -48.73 -33.90
CA VAL A 13 12.00 -47.43 -33.21
C VAL A 13 12.04 -46.26 -34.20
N ILE A 14 12.49 -46.51 -35.44
CA ILE A 14 12.52 -45.58 -36.57
C ILE A 14 11.12 -45.17 -37.07
N GLU A 15 10.15 -46.08 -37.15
CA GLU A 15 8.78 -45.76 -37.58
C GLU A 15 8.02 -44.98 -36.49
N HIS A 16 8.26 -45.32 -35.23
CA HIS A 16 7.72 -44.59 -34.08
C HIS A 16 8.32 -43.18 -33.98
N ASN A 17 9.64 -43.04 -34.21
CA ASN A 17 10.30 -41.74 -34.32
C ASN A 17 9.76 -40.89 -35.48
N LYS A 18 9.47 -41.50 -36.64
CA LYS A 18 8.82 -40.82 -37.77
C LYS A 18 7.39 -40.37 -37.45
N ALA A 19 6.63 -41.17 -36.70
CA ALA A 19 5.27 -40.80 -36.26
C ALA A 19 5.30 -39.58 -35.32
N ILE A 20 6.18 -39.58 -34.32
CA ILE A 20 6.34 -38.43 -33.40
C ILE A 20 6.85 -37.18 -34.12
N HIS A 21 7.73 -37.34 -35.11
CA HIS A 21 8.20 -36.22 -35.91
C HIS A 21 7.11 -35.61 -36.80
N ARG A 22 6.10 -36.41 -37.21
CA ARG A 22 4.87 -35.92 -37.87
C ARG A 22 3.91 -35.25 -36.88
N CYS A 23 3.88 -35.70 -35.62
CA CYS A 23 3.08 -35.10 -34.55
C CYS A 23 3.64 -33.77 -34.01
N ARG A 24 4.64 -33.16 -34.65
CA ARG A 24 5.19 -31.83 -34.24
C ARG A 24 4.13 -30.72 -34.16
N GLU A 25 2.96 -30.90 -34.78
CA GLU A 25 1.83 -29.97 -34.74
C GLU A 25 0.68 -30.41 -33.80
N GLN A 26 0.64 -31.68 -33.38
CA GLN A 26 -0.43 -32.27 -32.57
C GLN A 26 0.11 -32.80 -31.23
N TRP A 27 0.06 -31.98 -30.18
CA TRP A 27 0.62 -32.28 -28.86
C TRP A 27 -0.08 -33.41 -28.10
N ALA A 28 -1.36 -33.66 -28.38
CA ALA A 28 -2.15 -34.71 -27.72
C ALA A 28 -1.67 -36.11 -28.15
N ASP A 29 -1.42 -36.28 -29.45
CA ASP A 29 -0.90 -37.53 -30.01
C ASP A 29 0.53 -37.78 -29.55
N ALA A 30 1.37 -36.73 -29.45
CA ALA A 30 2.71 -36.84 -28.89
C ALA A 30 2.71 -37.31 -27.41
N LEU A 31 1.73 -36.87 -26.62
CA LEU A 31 1.60 -37.25 -25.21
C LEU A 31 1.02 -38.66 -25.02
N GLN A 32 0.08 -39.05 -25.88
CA GLN A 32 -0.45 -40.41 -25.95
C GLN A 32 0.62 -41.42 -26.40
N LEU A 33 1.43 -41.08 -27.40
CA LEU A 33 2.58 -41.88 -27.85
C LEU A 33 3.68 -41.98 -26.76
N LEU A 34 3.88 -40.91 -25.98
CA LEU A 34 4.72 -40.99 -24.78
C LEU A 34 4.12 -41.99 -23.77
N GLN A 35 2.85 -41.87 -23.39
CA GLN A 35 2.24 -42.81 -22.43
C GLN A 35 2.25 -44.27 -22.95
N GLU A 36 2.02 -44.49 -24.24
CA GLU A 36 2.06 -45.83 -24.86
C GLU A 36 3.46 -46.46 -24.83
N THR A 37 4.53 -45.67 -25.00
CA THR A 37 5.91 -46.18 -24.89
C THR A 37 6.31 -46.55 -23.47
N GLU A 38 5.66 -45.96 -22.46
CA GLU A 38 5.81 -46.32 -21.05
C GLU A 38 5.16 -47.66 -20.72
N ILE A 39 3.97 -47.90 -21.28
CA ILE A 39 3.20 -49.14 -21.09
C ILE A 39 3.84 -50.31 -21.85
N ARG A 40 4.50 -50.05 -22.99
CA ARG A 40 5.09 -51.08 -23.87
C ARG A 40 6.57 -51.39 -23.62
N CYS A 41 7.20 -50.83 -22.57
CA CYS A 41 8.61 -51.05 -22.23
C CYS A 41 9.62 -50.78 -23.36
N PHE A 42 9.30 -49.90 -24.31
CA PHE A 42 10.26 -49.50 -25.35
C PHE A 42 11.34 -48.59 -24.73
N GLN A 43 12.61 -48.87 -25.02
CA GLN A 43 13.67 -47.90 -24.75
C GLN A 43 13.43 -46.69 -25.67
N ARG A 44 13.06 -45.56 -25.07
CA ARG A 44 12.91 -44.29 -25.79
C ARG A 44 14.29 -43.77 -26.14
N ASP A 45 14.52 -43.43 -27.41
CA ASP A 45 15.77 -42.79 -27.83
C ASP A 45 15.73 -41.29 -27.55
N LEU A 46 16.92 -40.67 -27.47
CA LEU A 46 17.08 -39.23 -27.20
C LEU A 46 16.30 -38.35 -28.20
N VAL A 47 16.28 -38.77 -29.47
CA VAL A 47 15.57 -38.08 -30.56
C VAL A 47 14.06 -38.07 -30.35
N THR A 48 13.51 -39.15 -29.79
CA THR A 48 12.09 -39.33 -29.47
C THR A 48 11.66 -38.34 -28.39
N CYS A 49 12.43 -38.27 -27.31
CA CYS A 49 12.17 -37.38 -26.18
C CYS A 49 12.32 -35.90 -26.56
N ASN A 50 13.33 -35.54 -27.37
CA ASN A 50 13.52 -34.17 -27.86
C ASN A 50 12.38 -33.70 -28.77
N SER A 51 11.91 -34.57 -29.66
CA SER A 51 10.82 -34.25 -30.57
C SER A 51 9.51 -34.01 -29.82
N ALA A 52 9.23 -34.83 -28.79
CA ALA A 52 8.07 -34.66 -27.94
C ALA A 52 8.18 -33.41 -27.05
N LEU A 53 9.36 -33.14 -26.47
CA LEU A 53 9.62 -31.90 -25.72
C LEU A 53 9.38 -30.64 -26.57
N GLY A 54 9.91 -30.61 -27.79
CA GLY A 54 9.71 -29.48 -28.71
C GLY A 54 8.24 -29.29 -29.13
N ALA A 55 7.49 -30.38 -29.30
CA ALA A 55 6.06 -30.31 -29.59
C ALA A 55 5.25 -29.77 -28.39
N LEU A 56 5.58 -30.21 -27.17
CA LEU A 56 4.93 -29.73 -25.93
C LEU A 56 5.25 -28.27 -25.62
N GLU A 57 6.46 -27.81 -25.94
CA GLU A 57 6.86 -26.42 -25.84
C GLU A 57 6.06 -25.53 -26.80
N LYS A 58 5.98 -25.90 -28.09
CA LYS A 58 5.19 -25.16 -29.09
C LYS A 58 3.71 -25.07 -28.74
N ALA A 59 3.17 -26.10 -28.08
CA ALA A 59 1.79 -26.14 -27.61
C ALA A 59 1.56 -25.40 -26.27
N GLY A 60 2.60 -24.83 -25.65
CA GLY A 60 2.48 -24.10 -24.38
C GLY A 60 2.18 -24.97 -23.16
N ARG A 61 2.31 -26.30 -23.25
CA ARG A 61 1.95 -27.26 -22.18
C ARG A 61 3.17 -27.59 -21.30
N TRP A 62 3.69 -26.55 -20.65
CA TRP A 62 4.95 -26.58 -19.91
C TRP A 62 5.01 -27.60 -18.75
N LYS A 63 3.91 -27.89 -18.05
CA LYS A 63 3.90 -28.89 -16.96
C LYS A 63 4.26 -30.30 -17.45
N HIS A 64 3.76 -30.66 -18.63
CA HIS A 64 4.00 -31.97 -19.22
C HIS A 64 5.39 -32.02 -19.88
N ALA A 65 5.85 -30.90 -20.45
CA ALA A 65 7.23 -30.76 -20.92
C ALA A 65 8.24 -30.95 -19.78
N VAL A 66 7.99 -30.38 -18.60
CA VAL A 66 8.83 -30.59 -17.40
C VAL A 66 8.84 -32.07 -16.96
N HIS A 67 7.70 -32.76 -17.03
CA HIS A 67 7.65 -34.19 -16.71
C HIS A 67 8.49 -35.02 -17.67
N ALA A 68 8.35 -34.77 -18.98
CA ALA A 68 9.16 -35.41 -20.01
C ALA A 68 10.66 -35.09 -19.84
N ALA A 69 11.02 -33.87 -19.42
CA ALA A 69 12.40 -33.49 -19.10
C ALA A 69 12.95 -34.24 -17.88
N CYS A 70 12.15 -34.40 -16.83
CA CYS A 70 12.49 -35.19 -15.66
C CYS A 70 12.68 -36.69 -16.00
N ASP A 71 11.90 -37.22 -16.94
CA ASP A 71 12.04 -38.60 -17.40
C ASP A 71 13.34 -38.83 -18.19
N ILE A 72 13.75 -37.87 -19.02
CA ILE A 72 15.07 -37.89 -19.68
C ILE A 72 16.18 -37.92 -18.62
N LYS A 73 16.03 -37.14 -17.54
CA LYS A 73 17.00 -37.09 -16.43
C LYS A 73 17.07 -38.41 -15.65
N LYS A 74 15.92 -39.00 -15.30
CA LYS A 74 15.85 -40.28 -14.56
C LYS A 74 16.47 -41.45 -15.33
N ARG A 75 16.45 -41.40 -16.65
CA ARG A 75 16.96 -42.48 -17.52
C ARG A 75 18.45 -42.32 -17.87
N HIS A 76 19.15 -41.33 -17.30
CA HIS A 76 20.58 -41.07 -17.54
C HIS A 76 20.97 -40.98 -19.04
N MET A 77 20.05 -40.57 -19.91
CA MET A 77 20.36 -40.43 -21.33
C MET A 77 21.33 -39.27 -21.54
N GLU A 78 22.39 -39.49 -22.32
CA GLU A 78 23.36 -38.44 -22.66
C GLU A 78 22.65 -37.34 -23.45
N GLY A 79 22.38 -36.22 -22.78
CA GLY A 79 21.66 -35.11 -23.38
C GLY A 79 22.56 -34.26 -24.28
N ASP A 80 22.24 -34.21 -25.57
CA ASP A 80 22.82 -33.26 -26.53
C ASP A 80 22.50 -31.80 -26.14
N VAL A 81 23.25 -30.85 -26.69
CA VAL A 81 23.05 -29.39 -26.49
C VAL A 81 21.60 -28.95 -26.77
N ILE A 82 20.93 -29.58 -27.74
CA ILE A 82 19.53 -29.33 -28.11
C ILE A 82 18.56 -29.78 -27.00
N THR A 83 18.88 -30.86 -26.29
CA THR A 83 18.07 -31.36 -25.16
C THR A 83 18.09 -30.32 -24.04
N VAL A 84 19.28 -29.83 -23.68
CA VAL A 84 19.49 -28.85 -22.60
C VAL A 84 18.84 -27.51 -22.94
N SER A 85 18.88 -27.07 -24.22
CA SER A 85 18.23 -25.83 -24.64
C SER A 85 16.71 -25.87 -24.57
N THR A 86 16.13 -26.96 -25.08
CA THR A 86 14.66 -27.16 -25.11
C THR A 86 14.11 -27.38 -23.70
N ILE A 87 14.89 -28.03 -22.84
CA ILE A 87 14.54 -28.20 -21.44
C ILE A 87 14.64 -26.85 -20.70
N ALA A 88 15.69 -26.05 -20.92
CA ALA A 88 15.84 -24.73 -20.30
C ALA A 88 14.71 -23.76 -20.70
N SER A 89 14.26 -23.76 -21.97
CA SER A 89 13.12 -22.96 -22.41
C SER A 89 11.79 -23.47 -21.86
N SER A 90 11.60 -24.79 -21.73
CA SER A 90 10.43 -25.34 -21.05
C SER A 90 10.33 -24.91 -19.58
N TYR A 91 11.48 -24.82 -18.89
CA TYR A 91 11.55 -24.34 -17.51
C TYR A 91 11.35 -22.83 -17.36
N ARG A 92 11.72 -22.04 -18.37
CA ARG A 92 11.38 -20.61 -18.45
C ARG A 92 9.87 -20.38 -18.37
N ALA A 93 9.08 -21.19 -19.08
CA ALA A 93 7.63 -21.07 -19.12
C ALA A 93 6.94 -21.55 -17.82
N SER A 94 7.54 -22.51 -17.10
CA SER A 94 6.99 -23.07 -15.86
C SER A 94 7.33 -22.28 -14.59
N GLY A 95 8.37 -21.45 -14.63
CA GLY A 95 8.87 -20.72 -13.45
C GLY A 95 9.75 -21.56 -12.52
N SER A 96 10.00 -22.85 -12.83
CA SER A 96 10.86 -23.74 -12.04
C SER A 96 12.35 -23.51 -12.33
N TRP A 97 12.85 -22.32 -12.00
CA TRP A 97 14.23 -21.88 -12.27
C TRP A 97 15.31 -22.72 -11.58
N ARG A 98 15.01 -23.34 -10.43
CA ARG A 98 15.97 -24.15 -9.65
C ARG A 98 16.44 -25.38 -10.41
N GLU A 99 15.50 -26.07 -11.05
CA GLU A 99 15.76 -27.29 -11.82
C GLU A 99 16.54 -26.97 -13.09
N ALA A 100 16.21 -25.85 -13.75
CA ALA A 100 16.94 -25.35 -14.90
C ALA A 100 18.40 -24.98 -14.58
N LEU A 101 18.64 -24.31 -13.44
CA LEU A 101 20.01 -24.02 -12.98
C LEU A 101 20.79 -25.28 -12.61
N ALA A 102 20.15 -26.27 -11.99
CA ALA A 102 20.79 -27.53 -11.66
C ALA A 102 21.24 -28.28 -12.93
N LEU A 103 20.41 -28.28 -13.98
CA LEU A 103 20.75 -28.85 -15.28
C LEU A 103 21.90 -28.11 -15.99
N LEU A 104 21.97 -26.79 -15.86
CA LEU A 104 23.10 -26.01 -16.38
C LEU A 104 24.41 -26.34 -15.66
N ARG A 105 24.39 -26.47 -14.32
CA ARG A 105 25.60 -26.86 -13.57
C ARG A 105 26.06 -28.28 -13.91
N GLU A 106 25.10 -29.19 -14.08
CA GLU A 106 25.40 -30.59 -14.44
C GLU A 106 25.96 -30.72 -15.86
N SER A 107 25.43 -29.95 -16.82
CA SER A 107 25.97 -29.91 -18.19
C SER A 107 27.36 -29.25 -18.28
N GLY A 108 27.61 -28.21 -17.47
CA GLY A 108 28.94 -27.60 -17.35
C GLY A 108 30.02 -28.58 -16.83
N ASN A 109 29.68 -29.40 -15.83
CA ASN A 109 30.60 -30.44 -15.31
C ASN A 109 30.94 -31.52 -16.35
N ARG A 110 30.06 -31.73 -17.33
CA ARG A 110 30.24 -32.72 -18.42
C ARG A 110 30.98 -32.16 -19.64
N LYS A 111 31.53 -30.94 -19.58
CA LYS A 111 32.21 -30.24 -20.69
C LYS A 111 31.35 -30.04 -21.96
N LEU A 112 30.02 -30.11 -21.84
CA LEU A 112 29.12 -29.73 -22.93
C LEU A 112 29.20 -28.21 -23.10
N GLN A 113 29.46 -27.73 -24.33
CA GLN A 113 29.44 -26.28 -24.59
C GLN A 113 28.01 -25.76 -24.42
N VAL A 114 27.82 -25.00 -23.35
CA VAL A 114 26.54 -24.36 -23.03
C VAL A 114 26.39 -23.15 -23.94
N ASN A 115 25.39 -23.15 -24.83
CA ASN A 115 25.16 -22.06 -25.76
C ASN A 115 24.54 -20.83 -25.07
N THR A 116 24.78 -19.63 -25.59
CA THR A 116 24.21 -18.37 -25.08
C THR A 116 22.67 -18.40 -24.97
N LEU A 117 22.00 -19.15 -25.86
CA LEU A 117 20.54 -19.33 -25.85
C LEU A 117 20.03 -20.07 -24.59
N THR A 118 20.76 -21.06 -24.09
CA THR A 118 20.34 -21.84 -22.92
C THR A 118 20.50 -21.01 -21.64
N CYS A 119 21.59 -20.27 -21.52
CA CYS A 119 21.79 -19.32 -20.44
C CYS A 119 20.74 -18.20 -20.45
N ASN A 120 20.40 -17.64 -21.61
CA ASN A 120 19.35 -16.63 -21.75
C ASN A 120 17.97 -17.14 -21.31
N ALA A 121 17.61 -18.39 -21.65
CA ALA A 121 16.36 -18.99 -21.23
C ALA A 121 16.27 -19.12 -19.69
N VAL A 122 17.37 -19.52 -19.05
CA VAL A 122 17.43 -19.62 -17.58
C VAL A 122 17.48 -18.25 -16.92
N LEU A 123 18.21 -17.28 -17.47
CA LEU A 123 18.20 -15.89 -16.99
C LEU A 123 16.80 -15.28 -17.02
N ALA A 124 16.03 -15.51 -18.09
CA ALA A 124 14.63 -15.06 -18.15
C ALA A 124 13.74 -15.75 -17.11
N GLY A 125 14.02 -17.01 -16.75
CA GLY A 125 13.36 -17.70 -15.63
C GLY A 125 13.72 -17.09 -14.27
N LEU A 126 14.99 -16.74 -14.08
CA LEU A 126 15.50 -16.08 -12.86
C LEU A 126 14.98 -14.65 -12.71
N GLU A 127 14.81 -13.94 -13.83
CA GLU A 127 14.16 -12.63 -13.89
C GLU A 127 12.75 -12.69 -13.30
N ARG A 128 11.91 -13.62 -13.77
CA ARG A 128 10.54 -13.79 -13.25
C ARG A 128 10.51 -14.16 -11.77
N ALA A 129 11.52 -14.90 -11.30
CA ALA A 129 11.65 -15.32 -9.91
C ALA A 129 12.32 -14.28 -9.00
N ALA A 130 12.78 -13.15 -9.53
CA ALA A 130 13.53 -12.11 -8.82
C ALA A 130 14.80 -12.62 -8.11
N GLN A 131 15.44 -13.67 -8.63
CA GLN A 131 16.62 -14.31 -8.02
C GLN A 131 17.93 -13.77 -8.60
N TRP A 132 18.26 -12.54 -8.25
CA TRP A 132 19.44 -11.84 -8.78
C TRP A 132 20.76 -12.54 -8.41
N SER A 133 20.90 -13.09 -7.19
CA SER A 133 22.15 -13.72 -6.73
C SER A 133 22.57 -14.93 -7.56
N GLN A 134 21.58 -15.71 -8.01
CA GLN A 134 21.82 -16.86 -8.88
C GLN A 134 22.07 -16.43 -10.33
N ALA A 135 21.44 -15.34 -10.79
CA ALA A 135 21.77 -14.74 -12.08
C ALA A 135 23.23 -14.24 -12.11
N CYS A 136 23.73 -13.65 -11.02
CA CYS A 136 25.14 -13.27 -10.83
C CYS A 136 26.08 -14.46 -11.00
N GLY A 137 25.78 -15.56 -10.32
CA GLY A 137 26.56 -16.79 -10.44
C GLY A 137 26.59 -17.29 -11.88
N LEU A 138 25.46 -17.25 -12.58
CA LEU A 138 25.37 -17.67 -13.97
C LEU A 138 26.20 -16.76 -14.91
N LEU A 139 26.17 -15.44 -14.70
CA LEU A 139 26.98 -14.50 -15.51
C LEU A 139 28.49 -14.73 -15.31
N HIS A 140 28.94 -14.97 -14.08
CA HIS A 140 30.34 -15.35 -13.83
C HIS A 140 30.71 -16.68 -14.49
N THR A 141 29.81 -17.67 -14.47
CA THR A 141 30.07 -18.93 -15.19
C THR A 141 30.15 -18.73 -16.70
N MET A 142 29.36 -17.82 -17.27
CA MET A 142 29.43 -17.48 -18.70
C MET A 142 30.74 -16.77 -19.07
N GLN A 143 31.22 -15.87 -18.22
CA GLN A 143 32.51 -15.19 -18.40
C GLN A 143 33.68 -16.18 -18.32
N ASN A 144 33.67 -17.07 -17.31
CA ASN A 144 34.72 -18.08 -17.12
C ASN A 144 34.72 -19.15 -18.22
N ALA A 145 33.56 -19.46 -18.81
CA ALA A 145 33.42 -20.44 -19.88
C ALA A 145 33.72 -19.88 -21.28
N SER A 146 34.19 -18.62 -21.39
CA SER A 146 34.44 -17.92 -22.68
C SER A 146 33.22 -17.82 -23.62
N THR A 147 32.01 -18.01 -23.10
CA THR A 147 30.78 -17.82 -23.87
C THR A 147 30.47 -16.33 -23.99
N GLN A 148 30.27 -15.83 -25.23
CA GLN A 148 29.97 -14.41 -25.46
C GLN A 148 28.59 -14.05 -24.87
N ALA A 149 28.61 -13.23 -23.82
CA ALA A 149 27.42 -12.58 -23.27
C ALA A 149 26.89 -11.56 -24.29
N THR A 150 25.58 -11.52 -24.49
CA THR A 150 24.94 -10.60 -25.43
C THR A 150 24.18 -9.51 -24.68
N ILE A 151 23.75 -8.45 -25.36
CA ILE A 151 22.94 -7.40 -24.73
C ILE A 151 21.67 -7.99 -24.06
N LEU A 152 21.10 -9.07 -24.61
CA LEU A 152 19.98 -9.79 -24.00
C LEU A 152 20.32 -10.42 -22.64
N THR A 153 21.52 -10.99 -22.47
CA THR A 153 21.94 -11.56 -21.17
C THR A 153 21.98 -10.47 -20.12
N PHE A 154 22.54 -9.30 -20.46
CA PHE A 154 22.64 -8.17 -19.54
C PHE A 154 21.27 -7.52 -19.26
N ASN A 155 20.39 -7.39 -20.26
CA ASN A 155 19.04 -6.83 -20.05
C ASN A 155 18.19 -7.68 -19.09
N SER A 156 18.15 -9.00 -19.28
CA SER A 156 17.45 -9.92 -18.36
C SER A 156 18.07 -9.89 -16.97
N PHE A 157 19.38 -9.71 -16.88
CA PHE A 157 20.07 -9.57 -15.61
C PHE A 157 19.67 -8.29 -14.87
N ILE A 158 19.76 -7.13 -15.53
CA ILE A 158 19.38 -5.83 -14.96
C ILE A 158 17.91 -5.87 -14.50
N SER A 159 17.01 -6.45 -15.30
CA SER A 159 15.61 -6.66 -14.91
C SER A 159 15.48 -7.57 -13.67
N SER A 160 16.28 -8.64 -13.58
CA SER A 160 16.31 -9.52 -12.40
C SER A 160 16.80 -8.81 -11.13
N CYS A 161 17.80 -7.94 -11.25
CA CYS A 161 18.29 -7.11 -10.16
C CYS A 161 17.25 -6.08 -9.71
N GLY A 162 16.55 -5.44 -10.66
CA GLY A 162 15.48 -4.50 -10.35
C GLY A 162 14.33 -5.13 -9.58
N ARG A 163 13.86 -6.31 -10.01
CA ARG A 163 12.83 -7.08 -9.28
C ARG A 163 13.34 -7.60 -7.93
N GLY A 164 14.64 -7.85 -7.82
CA GLY A 164 15.33 -8.30 -6.61
C GLY A 164 15.68 -7.19 -5.61
N ALA A 165 15.26 -5.94 -5.87
CA ALA A 165 15.54 -4.74 -5.07
C ALA A 165 17.03 -4.39 -4.91
N GLU A 166 17.91 -4.86 -5.82
CA GLU A 166 19.35 -4.57 -5.80
C GLU A 166 19.69 -3.53 -6.90
N THR A 167 19.45 -2.25 -6.62
CA THR A 167 19.59 -1.17 -7.61
C THR A 167 21.01 -0.77 -7.90
N SER A 168 21.87 -0.74 -6.87
CA SER A 168 23.29 -0.40 -7.01
C SER A 168 23.96 -1.22 -8.12
N ARG A 169 23.67 -2.51 -8.14
CA ARG A 169 24.23 -3.48 -9.07
C ARG A 169 23.60 -3.38 -10.46
N ALA A 170 22.29 -3.11 -10.54
CA ALA A 170 21.61 -2.86 -11.81
C ALA A 170 22.22 -1.66 -12.55
N LEU A 171 22.53 -0.58 -11.80
CA LEU A 171 23.15 0.64 -12.33
C LEU A 171 24.60 0.43 -12.77
N LEU A 172 25.41 -0.23 -11.93
CA LEU A 172 26.79 -0.56 -12.27
C LEU A 172 26.86 -1.41 -13.55
N LEU A 173 25.97 -2.39 -13.68
CA LEU A 173 25.95 -3.25 -14.86
C LEU A 173 25.53 -2.50 -16.12
N ALA A 174 24.52 -1.64 -16.03
CA ALA A 174 24.12 -0.81 -17.15
C ALA A 174 25.26 0.09 -17.66
N ARG A 175 26.08 0.66 -16.75
CA ARG A 175 27.28 1.43 -17.10
C ARG A 175 28.37 0.56 -17.73
N SER A 176 28.62 -0.62 -17.15
CA SER A 176 29.67 -1.54 -17.62
C SER A 176 29.46 -2.11 -19.03
N ILE A 177 28.23 -2.07 -19.58
CA ILE A 177 27.95 -2.55 -20.94
C ILE A 177 28.70 -1.73 -21.98
N SER A 178 28.83 -0.42 -21.77
CA SER A 178 29.58 0.47 -22.66
C SER A 178 31.09 0.15 -22.69
N GLU A 179 31.65 -0.22 -21.53
CA GLU A 179 33.06 -0.62 -21.37
C GLU A 179 33.35 -1.98 -22.05
N LEU A 180 32.34 -2.84 -22.17
CA LEU A 180 32.44 -4.15 -22.82
C LEU A 180 32.31 -4.09 -24.36
N HIS A 181 32.37 -2.89 -24.95
CA HIS A 181 32.16 -2.64 -26.39
C HIS A 181 30.82 -3.16 -26.93
N LEU A 182 29.82 -3.32 -26.08
CA LEU A 182 28.44 -3.63 -26.46
C LEU A 182 27.64 -2.33 -26.54
N GLN A 183 26.83 -2.17 -27.58
CA GLN A 183 25.95 -1.00 -27.72
C GLN A 183 24.75 -1.14 -26.79
N PRO A 184 24.64 -0.35 -25.70
CA PRO A 184 23.47 -0.40 -24.84
C PRO A 184 22.22 0.00 -25.62
N THR A 185 21.10 -0.63 -25.27
CA THR A 185 19.81 -0.37 -25.93
C THR A 185 18.88 0.36 -24.98
N ILE A 186 17.79 0.93 -25.50
CA ILE A 186 16.78 1.54 -24.63
C ILE A 186 16.21 0.56 -23.60
N VAL A 187 16.17 -0.75 -23.93
CA VAL A 187 15.72 -1.81 -23.01
C VAL A 187 16.67 -1.95 -21.81
N THR A 188 17.98 -1.74 -22.03
CA THR A 188 19.01 -1.76 -20.99
C THR A 188 18.77 -0.65 -19.98
N TYR A 189 18.60 0.58 -20.48
CA TYR A 189 18.34 1.75 -19.66
C TYR A 189 16.96 1.71 -19.01
N SER A 190 15.92 1.27 -19.72
CA SER A 190 14.57 1.14 -19.14
C SER A 190 14.55 0.15 -17.99
N ALA A 191 15.25 -0.99 -18.10
CA ALA A 191 15.34 -1.97 -17.03
C ALA A 191 16.08 -1.39 -15.80
N ALA A 192 17.14 -0.61 -16.01
CA ALA A 192 17.87 0.06 -14.94
C ALA A 192 17.01 1.15 -14.26
N ILE A 193 16.27 1.95 -15.03
CA ILE A 193 15.35 2.96 -14.49
C ILE A 193 14.19 2.30 -13.73
N SER A 194 13.65 1.17 -14.21
CA SER A 194 12.62 0.40 -13.48
C SER A 194 13.15 -0.20 -12.17
N ALA A 195 14.43 -0.57 -12.12
CA ALA A 195 15.09 -0.93 -10.87
C ALA A 195 15.10 0.27 -9.89
N CYS A 196 15.48 1.45 -10.37
CA CYS A 196 15.48 2.70 -9.59
C CYS A 196 14.08 3.06 -9.07
N GLU A 197 13.05 2.87 -9.89
CA GLU A 197 11.65 3.06 -9.51
C GLU A 197 11.23 2.12 -8.38
N SER A 198 11.77 0.91 -8.34
CA SER A 198 11.48 -0.08 -7.29
C SER A 198 12.17 0.27 -5.98
N ALA A 199 13.38 0.83 -6.01
CA ALA A 199 14.08 1.29 -4.80
C ALA A 199 13.75 2.72 -4.37
N SER A 200 12.90 3.44 -5.12
CA SER A 200 12.62 4.87 -4.87
C SER A 200 13.89 5.74 -4.89
N ASP A 201 14.81 5.46 -5.82
CA ASP A 201 16.01 6.26 -6.06
C ASP A 201 15.83 7.09 -7.35
N TRP A 202 15.32 8.30 -7.20
CA TRP A 202 15.00 9.17 -8.35
C TRP A 202 16.26 9.82 -8.97
N GLU A 203 17.33 10.01 -8.19
CA GLU A 203 18.58 10.62 -8.66
C GLU A 203 19.27 9.70 -9.64
N ALA A 204 19.45 8.43 -9.26
CA ALA A 204 20.01 7.43 -10.15
C ALA A 204 19.15 7.23 -11.41
N GLY A 205 17.82 7.25 -11.28
CA GLY A 205 16.91 7.18 -12.43
C GLY A 205 17.11 8.33 -13.43
N LEU A 206 17.27 9.56 -12.93
CA LEU A 206 17.58 10.74 -13.76
C LEU A 206 18.96 10.69 -14.39
N GLU A 207 19.99 10.23 -13.66
CA GLU A 207 21.32 10.03 -14.21
C GLU A 207 21.29 9.06 -15.39
N MET A 208 20.55 7.95 -15.27
CA MET A 208 20.42 6.97 -16.35
C MET A 208 19.63 7.54 -17.54
N LEU A 209 18.59 8.34 -17.30
CA LEU A 209 17.88 9.03 -18.39
C LEU A 209 18.79 10.05 -19.11
N ASN A 210 19.65 10.76 -18.37
CA ASN A 210 20.64 11.66 -18.97
C ASN A 210 21.72 10.89 -19.74
N ALA A 211 22.12 9.70 -19.29
CA ALA A 211 23.03 8.83 -20.04
C ALA A 211 22.44 8.42 -21.40
N VAL A 212 21.14 8.05 -21.45
CA VAL A 212 20.41 7.77 -22.71
C VAL A 212 20.49 8.96 -23.67
N ARG A 213 20.33 10.19 -23.15
CA ARG A 213 20.41 11.43 -23.93
C ARG A 213 21.82 11.70 -24.45
N CYS A 214 22.84 11.50 -23.63
CA CYS A 214 24.25 11.67 -24.01
C CYS A 214 24.67 10.68 -25.11
N GLU A 215 24.15 9.45 -25.08
CA GLU A 215 24.42 8.42 -26.09
C GLU A 215 23.54 8.56 -27.35
N GLN A 216 22.72 9.61 -27.44
CA GLN A 216 21.80 9.89 -28.56
C GLN A 216 20.81 8.75 -28.89
N ILE A 217 20.45 7.94 -27.89
CA ILE A 217 19.43 6.90 -28.05
C ILE A 217 18.04 7.57 -27.97
N GLN A 218 17.16 7.29 -28.92
CA GLN A 218 15.79 7.83 -28.90
C GLN A 218 15.03 7.37 -27.66
N THR A 219 14.73 8.31 -26.76
CA THR A 219 13.93 8.06 -25.55
C THR A 219 12.50 7.67 -25.92
N ASN A 220 11.94 6.69 -25.22
CA ASN A 220 10.56 6.25 -25.42
C ASN A 220 9.68 6.69 -24.24
N VAL A 221 8.36 6.65 -24.46
CA VAL A 221 7.36 7.00 -23.43
C VAL A 221 7.60 6.22 -22.14
N THR A 222 7.97 4.93 -22.24
CA THR A 222 8.18 4.07 -21.07
C THR A 222 9.35 4.52 -20.18
N THR A 223 10.47 4.96 -20.77
CA THR A 223 11.64 5.44 -20.00
C THR A 223 11.29 6.71 -19.24
N CYS A 224 10.59 7.66 -19.87
CA CYS A 224 10.16 8.88 -19.22
C CYS A 224 9.08 8.61 -18.15
N SER A 225 8.07 7.78 -18.45
CA SER A 225 6.99 7.46 -17.52
C SER A 225 7.50 6.75 -16.25
N VAL A 226 8.43 5.80 -16.39
CA VAL A 226 9.05 5.11 -15.25
C VAL A 226 9.90 6.08 -14.42
N THR A 227 10.65 6.99 -15.06
CA THR A 227 11.42 8.03 -14.34
C THR A 227 10.50 9.00 -13.59
N ILE A 228 9.39 9.40 -14.20
CA ILE A 228 8.35 10.24 -13.55
C ILE A 228 7.72 9.50 -12.37
N SER A 229 7.39 8.21 -12.52
CA SER A 229 6.90 7.36 -11.43
C SER A 229 7.91 7.27 -10.27
N ALA A 230 9.20 7.09 -10.58
CA ALA A 230 10.27 7.06 -9.58
C ALA A 230 10.34 8.39 -8.80
N CYS A 231 10.30 9.53 -9.51
CA CYS A 231 10.22 10.86 -8.89
C CYS A 231 8.96 11.01 -8.02
N GLY A 232 7.84 10.45 -8.48
CA GLY A 232 6.58 10.46 -7.75
C GLY A 232 6.64 9.72 -6.42
N LYS A 233 7.24 8.52 -6.37
CA LYS A 233 7.42 7.77 -5.11
C LYS A 233 8.19 8.57 -4.06
N CYS A 234 9.15 9.38 -4.48
CA CYS A 234 9.96 10.23 -3.60
C CYS A 234 9.34 11.62 -3.32
N ALA A 235 8.10 11.88 -3.76
CA ALA A 235 7.42 13.17 -3.65
C ALA A 235 8.14 14.35 -4.34
N MET A 236 9.02 14.07 -5.32
CA MET A 236 9.76 15.07 -6.10
C MET A 236 8.92 15.60 -7.27
N TRP A 237 7.79 16.24 -6.95
CA TRP A 237 6.79 16.67 -7.92
C TRP A 237 7.31 17.69 -8.94
N LEU A 238 8.19 18.63 -8.56
CA LEU A 238 8.75 19.61 -9.51
C LEU A 238 9.55 18.93 -10.63
N ARG A 239 10.35 17.91 -10.28
CA ARG A 239 11.14 17.15 -11.26
C ARG A 239 10.25 16.30 -12.15
N ALA A 240 9.22 15.67 -11.58
CA ALA A 240 8.21 14.94 -12.35
C ALA A 240 7.52 15.85 -13.40
N LEU A 241 7.11 17.07 -13.01
CA LEU A 241 6.52 18.05 -13.94
C LEU A 241 7.51 18.55 -14.98
N GLN A 242 8.77 18.79 -14.59
CA GLN A 242 9.81 19.21 -15.51
C GLN A 242 10.03 18.15 -16.60
N LEU A 243 10.14 16.87 -16.20
CA LEU A 243 10.28 15.75 -17.13
C LEU A 243 9.08 15.62 -18.07
N LEU A 244 7.85 15.80 -17.56
CA LEU A 244 6.64 15.76 -18.38
C LEU A 244 6.67 16.84 -19.49
N ARG A 245 7.11 18.05 -19.15
CA ARG A 245 7.28 19.14 -20.15
C ARG A 245 8.40 18.85 -21.13
N GLU A 246 9.50 18.28 -20.66
CA GLU A 246 10.63 17.88 -21.51
C GLU A 246 10.23 16.81 -22.54
N MET A 247 9.24 15.95 -22.26
CA MET A 247 8.74 14.97 -23.23
C MET A 247 8.17 15.63 -24.50
N GLY A 248 7.48 16.77 -24.35
CA GLY A 248 6.98 17.54 -25.49
C GLY A 248 8.11 18.08 -26.38
N VAL A 249 9.21 18.54 -25.76
CA VAL A 249 10.43 18.99 -26.49
C VAL A 249 11.12 17.83 -27.21
N LEU A 250 11.05 16.63 -26.64
CA LEU A 250 11.62 15.41 -27.20
C LEU A 250 10.73 14.75 -28.28
N ASN A 251 9.59 15.36 -28.65
CA ASN A 251 8.57 14.79 -29.53
C ASN A 251 8.08 13.41 -29.05
N VAL A 252 8.01 13.21 -27.73
CA VAL A 252 7.47 12.00 -27.11
C VAL A 252 6.10 12.33 -26.52
N GLU A 253 5.03 11.78 -27.09
CA GLU A 253 3.68 12.05 -26.63
C GLU A 253 3.41 11.39 -25.26
N PRO A 254 3.06 12.18 -24.22
CA PRO A 254 2.69 11.63 -22.92
C PRO A 254 1.39 10.84 -23.01
N ASN A 255 1.34 9.67 -22.37
CA ASN A 255 0.13 8.85 -22.29
C ASN A 255 -0.53 8.93 -20.89
N THR A 256 -1.65 8.24 -20.71
CA THR A 256 -2.38 8.19 -19.43
C THR A 256 -1.49 7.78 -18.25
N ILE A 257 -0.56 6.83 -18.44
CA ILE A 257 0.37 6.37 -17.38
C ILE A 257 1.34 7.48 -16.97
N THR A 258 1.80 8.28 -17.93
CA THR A 258 2.75 9.37 -17.70
C THR A 258 2.10 10.49 -16.88
N TYR A 259 0.90 10.92 -17.29
CA TYR A 259 0.13 11.91 -16.54
C TYR A 259 -0.30 11.40 -15.16
N SER A 260 -0.79 10.16 -15.06
CA SER A 260 -1.19 9.60 -13.77
C SER A 260 -0.01 9.56 -12.79
N SER A 261 1.18 9.16 -13.26
CA SER A 261 2.41 9.18 -12.45
C SER A 261 2.78 10.58 -11.97
N ALA A 262 2.67 11.61 -12.83
CA ALA A 262 2.92 13.01 -12.47
C ALA A 262 1.88 13.54 -11.46
N ILE A 263 0.61 13.16 -11.62
CA ILE A 263 -0.47 13.50 -10.69
C ILE A 263 -0.26 12.82 -9.34
N THR A 264 0.12 11.54 -9.30
CA THR A 264 0.48 10.83 -8.05
C THR A 264 1.69 11.49 -7.37
N ALA A 265 2.66 12.01 -8.13
CA ALA A 265 3.75 12.82 -7.56
C ALA A 265 3.22 14.08 -6.85
N CYS A 266 2.31 14.81 -7.51
CA CYS A 266 1.65 15.99 -6.93
C CYS A 266 0.81 15.63 -5.70
N GLU A 267 0.10 14.50 -5.74
CA GLU A 267 -0.68 13.95 -4.63
C GLU A 267 0.19 13.69 -3.39
N ARG A 268 1.36 13.07 -3.56
CA ARG A 268 2.28 12.80 -2.43
C ARG A 268 2.87 14.07 -1.84
N ALA A 269 3.04 15.11 -2.65
CA ALA A 269 3.49 16.43 -2.20
C ALA A 269 2.36 17.38 -1.77
N ALA A 270 1.10 16.90 -1.70
CA ALA A 270 -0.10 17.69 -1.39
C ALA A 270 -0.32 18.92 -2.32
N GLN A 271 0.20 18.88 -3.55
CA GLN A 271 0.08 19.95 -4.54
C GLN A 271 -1.19 19.80 -5.38
N TRP A 272 -2.35 20.00 -4.76
CA TRP A 272 -3.66 19.84 -5.39
C TRP A 272 -3.88 20.72 -6.64
N ARG A 273 -3.33 21.94 -6.66
CA ARG A 273 -3.45 22.86 -7.82
C ARG A 273 -2.76 22.31 -9.05
N CYS A 274 -1.55 21.78 -8.89
CA CYS A 274 -0.80 21.17 -9.98
C CYS A 274 -1.50 19.91 -10.49
N ALA A 275 -2.05 19.09 -9.60
CA ALA A 275 -2.83 17.91 -9.97
C ALA A 275 -4.07 18.27 -10.81
N LEU A 276 -4.80 19.34 -10.45
CA LEU A 276 -5.94 19.83 -11.24
C LEU A 276 -5.52 20.33 -12.62
N LEU A 277 -4.47 21.15 -12.69
CA LEU A 277 -3.96 21.67 -13.97
C LEU A 277 -3.53 20.55 -14.91
N LEU A 278 -2.87 19.51 -14.38
CA LEU A 278 -2.49 18.34 -15.18
C LEU A 278 -3.71 17.57 -15.69
N LEU A 279 -4.78 17.44 -14.89
CA LEU A 279 -6.00 16.78 -15.31
C LEU A 279 -6.71 17.56 -16.43
N GLU A 280 -6.72 18.89 -16.36
CA GLU A 280 -7.24 19.75 -17.44
C GLU A 280 -6.36 19.68 -18.70
N GLU A 281 -5.04 19.61 -18.54
CA GLU A 281 -4.09 19.43 -19.64
C GLU A 281 -4.30 18.10 -20.38
N MET A 282 -4.65 17.02 -19.67
CA MET A 282 -5.01 15.74 -20.30
C MET A 282 -6.20 15.87 -21.25
N ASP A 283 -7.25 16.61 -20.85
CA ASP A 283 -8.41 16.83 -21.70
C ASP A 283 -8.05 17.68 -22.94
N GLN A 284 -7.15 18.67 -22.79
CA GLN A 284 -6.64 19.49 -23.92
C GLN A 284 -5.82 18.66 -24.90
N MET A 285 -5.02 17.72 -24.38
CA MET A 285 -4.16 16.82 -25.17
C MET A 285 -4.90 15.57 -25.68
N GLN A 286 -6.22 15.49 -25.49
CA GLN A 286 -7.06 14.35 -25.88
C GLN A 286 -6.63 13.00 -25.26
N VAL A 287 -5.95 13.03 -24.11
CA VAL A 287 -5.56 11.84 -23.35
C VAL A 287 -6.66 11.51 -22.36
N VAL A 288 -7.32 10.36 -22.54
CA VAL A 288 -8.42 9.94 -21.66
C VAL A 288 -7.89 9.64 -20.26
N PRO A 289 -8.32 10.37 -19.21
CA PRO A 289 -8.00 10.06 -17.83
C PRO A 289 -8.68 8.76 -17.39
N ASP A 290 -8.00 7.96 -16.57
CA ASP A 290 -8.56 6.75 -15.97
C ASP A 290 -9.02 6.99 -14.51
N VAL A 291 -9.59 5.96 -13.89
CA VAL A 291 -10.02 6.00 -12.48
C VAL A 291 -8.84 6.33 -11.55
N ILE A 292 -7.64 5.84 -11.87
CA ILE A 292 -6.43 6.06 -11.07
C ILE A 292 -6.06 7.55 -11.06
N THR A 293 -6.09 8.18 -12.24
CA THR A 293 -5.79 9.60 -12.44
C THR A 293 -6.73 10.48 -11.61
N TYR A 294 -8.04 10.21 -11.68
CA TYR A 294 -9.01 10.94 -10.86
C TYR A 294 -8.83 10.67 -9.37
N ASN A 295 -8.62 9.41 -8.96
CA ASN A 295 -8.41 9.07 -7.55
C ASN A 295 -7.17 9.76 -6.96
N SER A 296 -6.06 9.82 -7.70
CA SER A 296 -4.88 10.58 -7.26
C SER A 296 -5.16 12.09 -7.21
N THR A 297 -5.96 12.63 -8.12
CA THR A 297 -6.34 14.07 -8.07
C THR A 297 -7.24 14.37 -6.87
N VAL A 298 -8.21 13.50 -6.56
CA VAL A 298 -9.09 13.60 -5.40
C VAL A 298 -8.29 13.44 -4.10
N SER A 299 -7.37 12.47 -4.02
CA SER A 299 -6.46 12.27 -2.87
C SER A 299 -5.54 13.50 -2.66
N ALA A 300 -5.11 14.15 -3.74
CA ALA A 300 -4.34 15.40 -3.63
C ALA A 300 -5.19 16.51 -2.98
N CYS A 301 -6.47 16.62 -3.36
CA CYS A 301 -7.42 17.55 -2.74
C CYS A 301 -7.73 17.18 -1.28
N GLU A 302 -7.81 15.89 -0.96
CA GLU A 302 -7.98 15.38 0.40
C GLU A 302 -6.83 15.82 1.31
N LYS A 303 -5.58 15.67 0.88
CA LYS A 303 -4.41 16.10 1.67
C LYS A 303 -4.38 17.61 1.89
N ALA A 304 -4.97 18.38 0.98
CA ALA A 304 -5.11 19.83 1.09
C ALA A 304 -6.39 20.30 1.82
N GLY A 305 -7.28 19.37 2.24
CA GLY A 305 -8.56 19.70 2.87
C GLY A 305 -9.54 20.45 1.96
N LYS A 306 -9.40 20.33 0.62
CA LYS A 306 -10.26 21.00 -0.36
C LYS A 306 -11.42 20.11 -0.76
N TRP A 307 -12.41 20.01 0.13
CA TRP A 307 -13.57 19.15 -0.05
C TRP A 307 -14.44 19.56 -1.25
N GLN A 308 -14.60 20.87 -1.54
CA GLN A 308 -15.44 21.32 -2.66
C GLN A 308 -14.92 20.85 -4.01
N THR A 309 -13.61 20.98 -4.22
CA THR A 309 -12.97 20.53 -5.46
C THR A 309 -12.94 19.01 -5.53
N ALA A 310 -12.71 18.31 -4.41
CA ALA A 310 -12.80 16.85 -4.35
C ALA A 310 -14.20 16.34 -4.73
N LEU A 311 -15.26 16.97 -4.23
CA LEU A 311 -16.64 16.65 -4.55
C LEU A 311 -16.96 16.93 -6.03
N HIS A 312 -16.54 18.09 -6.55
CA HIS A 312 -16.71 18.44 -7.96
C HIS A 312 -16.03 17.42 -8.90
N LEU A 313 -14.80 16.99 -8.56
CA LEU A 313 -14.09 15.95 -9.31
C LEU A 313 -14.82 14.60 -9.30
N MET A 314 -15.41 14.24 -8.16
CA MET A 314 -16.23 13.03 -8.06
C MET A 314 -17.52 13.14 -8.89
N CYS A 315 -18.20 14.28 -8.90
CA CYS A 315 -19.34 14.53 -9.78
C CYS A 315 -18.94 14.48 -11.27
N ASN A 316 -17.76 15.00 -11.62
CA ASN A 316 -17.22 14.90 -12.98
C ASN A 316 -16.95 13.45 -13.40
N LEU A 317 -16.50 12.59 -12.48
CA LEU A 317 -16.39 11.15 -12.73
C LEU A 317 -17.75 10.53 -13.07
N TYR A 318 -18.79 10.81 -12.28
CA TYR A 318 -20.15 10.33 -12.56
C TYR A 318 -20.68 10.76 -13.94
N GLY A 319 -20.29 11.94 -14.41
CA GLY A 319 -20.68 12.45 -15.73
C GLY A 319 -19.98 11.77 -16.92
N ARG A 320 -18.89 11.03 -16.69
CA ARG A 320 -18.15 10.33 -17.76
C ARG A 320 -18.64 8.88 -17.88
N ALA A 321 -19.26 8.56 -19.02
CA ALA A 321 -19.98 7.30 -19.28
C ALA A 321 -19.16 6.00 -19.13
N SER A 322 -17.83 6.06 -18.98
CA SER A 322 -16.95 4.90 -18.86
C SER A 322 -16.27 4.75 -17.49
N LEU A 323 -16.49 5.66 -16.53
CA LEU A 323 -15.80 5.67 -15.24
C LEU A 323 -16.81 5.74 -14.10
N LEU A 324 -16.73 4.80 -13.16
CA LEU A 324 -17.53 4.82 -11.94
C LEU A 324 -16.62 5.12 -10.74
N PRO A 325 -16.99 6.08 -9.88
CA PRO A 325 -16.33 6.27 -8.59
C PRO A 325 -16.34 4.97 -7.80
N ASN A 326 -15.21 4.63 -7.20
CA ASN A 326 -15.09 3.45 -6.35
C ASN A 326 -15.07 3.86 -4.88
N THR A 327 -14.96 2.87 -3.99
CA THR A 327 -14.87 3.11 -2.53
C THR A 327 -13.70 4.03 -2.18
N VAL A 328 -12.58 3.95 -2.93
CA VAL A 328 -11.40 4.81 -2.71
C VAL A 328 -11.74 6.27 -3.01
N THR A 329 -12.46 6.55 -4.10
CA THR A 329 -12.90 7.92 -4.45
C THR A 329 -13.77 8.52 -3.34
N HIS A 330 -14.77 7.78 -2.88
CA HIS A 330 -15.68 8.25 -1.83
C HIS A 330 -14.95 8.48 -0.50
N ASN A 331 -14.06 7.56 -0.11
CA ASN A 331 -13.29 7.68 1.12
C ASN A 331 -12.36 8.89 1.09
N ALA A 332 -11.74 9.20 -0.05
CA ALA A 332 -10.91 10.38 -0.21
C ALA A 332 -11.74 11.68 -0.09
N VAL A 333 -12.96 11.73 -0.63
CA VAL A 333 -13.85 12.89 -0.43
C VAL A 333 -14.30 12.99 1.04
N LEU A 334 -14.63 11.89 1.69
CA LEU A 334 -15.00 11.85 3.11
C LEU A 334 -13.85 12.34 4.02
N SER A 335 -12.63 11.86 3.80
CA SER A 335 -11.44 12.33 4.54
C SER A 335 -11.16 13.82 4.27
N ALA A 336 -11.42 14.31 3.05
CA ALA A 336 -11.33 15.74 2.75
C ALA A 336 -12.34 16.56 3.58
N CYS A 337 -13.59 16.07 3.66
CA CYS A 337 -14.66 16.69 4.48
C CYS A 337 -14.33 16.64 5.98
N GLU A 338 -13.71 15.56 6.46
CA GLU A 338 -13.24 15.42 7.83
C GLU A 338 -12.21 16.50 8.18
N LYS A 339 -11.22 16.72 7.29
CA LYS A 339 -10.17 17.73 7.49
C LYS A 339 -10.73 19.15 7.46
N SER A 340 -11.74 19.43 6.65
CA SER A 340 -12.40 20.73 6.60
C SER A 340 -13.54 20.91 7.62
N SER A 341 -13.87 19.87 8.40
CA SER A 341 -14.96 19.88 9.40
C SER A 341 -16.34 20.17 8.78
N GLU A 342 -16.63 19.55 7.64
CA GLU A 342 -17.86 19.77 6.86
C GLU A 342 -18.77 18.55 6.97
N TRP A 343 -19.49 18.49 8.10
CA TRP A 343 -20.27 17.32 8.47
C TRP A 343 -21.47 17.08 7.55
N GLN A 344 -22.09 18.14 7.00
CA GLN A 344 -23.31 18.03 6.18
C GLN A 344 -23.05 17.20 4.93
N VAL A 345 -21.94 17.50 4.26
CA VAL A 345 -21.52 16.81 3.03
C VAL A 345 -21.07 15.39 3.35
N ALA A 346 -20.34 15.21 4.47
CA ALA A 346 -19.92 13.89 4.92
C ALA A 346 -21.11 12.96 5.22
N VAL A 347 -22.15 13.46 5.90
CA VAL A 347 -23.38 12.71 6.21
C VAL A 347 -24.18 12.41 4.94
N TRP A 348 -24.31 13.37 4.03
CA TRP A 348 -24.98 13.17 2.75
C TRP A 348 -24.26 12.10 1.91
N LEU A 349 -22.93 12.17 1.81
CA LEU A 349 -22.13 11.22 1.04
C LEU A 349 -22.19 9.81 1.63
N LEU A 350 -22.21 9.67 2.96
CA LEU A 350 -22.39 8.38 3.62
C LEU A 350 -23.75 7.74 3.27
N LYS A 351 -24.82 8.55 3.22
CA LYS A 351 -26.15 8.09 2.81
C LYS A 351 -26.19 7.69 1.33
N GLU A 352 -25.54 8.46 0.47
CA GLU A 352 -25.41 8.12 -0.96
C GLU A 352 -24.66 6.80 -1.17
N MET A 353 -23.54 6.59 -0.47
CA MET A 353 -22.79 5.32 -0.52
C MET A 353 -23.65 4.12 -0.14
N LYS A 354 -24.56 4.29 0.84
CA LYS A 354 -25.49 3.25 1.27
C LYS A 354 -26.55 2.95 0.22
N GLN A 355 -27.09 3.97 -0.44
CA GLN A 355 -28.09 3.82 -1.51
C GLN A 355 -27.52 3.12 -2.73
N ASN A 356 -26.24 3.35 -3.02
CA ASN A 356 -25.53 2.76 -4.16
C ASN A 356 -24.86 1.41 -3.83
N GLU A 357 -25.20 0.79 -2.69
CA GLU A 357 -24.67 -0.50 -2.22
C GLU A 357 -23.12 -0.58 -2.13
N PHE A 358 -22.43 0.56 -1.97
CA PHE A 358 -20.99 0.55 -1.75
C PHE A 358 -20.66 0.00 -0.37
N ARG A 359 -19.62 -0.83 -0.29
CA ARG A 359 -19.14 -1.40 0.98
C ARG A 359 -18.63 -0.28 1.88
N GLN A 360 -19.39 0.01 2.94
CA GLN A 360 -18.99 0.92 4.00
C GLN A 360 -18.06 0.17 4.97
N ASP A 361 -16.95 0.81 5.31
CA ASP A 361 -16.00 0.28 6.28
C ASP A 361 -16.05 1.13 7.57
N VAL A 362 -15.51 0.61 8.67
CA VAL A 362 -15.44 1.36 9.94
C VAL A 362 -14.70 2.70 9.76
N VAL A 363 -13.71 2.74 8.85
CA VAL A 363 -12.96 3.96 8.51
C VAL A 363 -13.87 5.04 7.92
N THR A 364 -14.82 4.69 7.05
CA THR A 364 -15.71 5.66 6.39
C THR A 364 -16.65 6.31 7.41
N SER A 365 -17.17 5.49 8.34
CA SER A 365 -18.06 5.98 9.39
C SER A 365 -17.31 6.79 10.44
N ASN A 366 -16.09 6.39 10.81
CA ASN A 366 -15.25 7.17 11.73
C ASN A 366 -14.86 8.53 11.14
N ALA A 367 -14.58 8.64 9.84
CA ALA A 367 -14.29 9.92 9.19
C ALA A 367 -15.49 10.90 9.28
N VAL A 368 -16.71 10.40 9.09
CA VAL A 368 -17.94 11.21 9.25
C VAL A 368 -18.14 11.60 10.71
N LEU A 369 -17.92 10.67 11.66
CA LEU A 369 -18.03 10.95 13.09
C LEU A 369 -17.02 12.01 13.55
N SER A 370 -15.77 11.93 13.09
CA SER A 370 -14.75 12.95 13.35
C SER A 370 -15.15 14.32 12.78
N ALA A 371 -15.77 14.36 11.58
CA ALA A 371 -16.31 15.60 11.02
C ALA A 371 -17.44 16.19 11.90
N CYS A 372 -18.38 15.35 12.36
CA CYS A 372 -19.45 15.75 13.28
C CYS A 372 -18.91 16.22 14.64
N GLU A 373 -17.88 15.55 15.16
CA GLU A 373 -17.21 15.88 16.42
C GLU A 373 -16.60 17.28 16.38
N LYS A 374 -15.96 17.67 15.27
CA LYS A 374 -15.33 19.01 15.14
C LYS A 374 -16.36 20.15 15.13
N ARG A 375 -17.62 19.87 14.79
CA ARG A 375 -18.71 20.86 14.73
C ARG A 375 -19.75 20.72 15.85
N ALA A 376 -19.51 19.84 16.82
CA ALA A 376 -20.41 19.59 17.96
C ALA A 376 -21.80 19.03 17.58
N GLU A 377 -21.91 18.37 16.43
CA GLU A 377 -23.17 17.85 15.90
C GLU A 377 -23.47 16.45 16.46
N TRP A 378 -23.80 16.41 17.75
CA TRP A 378 -23.99 15.17 18.51
C TRP A 378 -25.19 14.34 18.04
N GLU A 379 -26.25 14.97 17.52
CA GLU A 379 -27.45 14.26 17.03
C GLU A 379 -27.11 13.35 15.85
N HIS A 380 -26.37 13.89 14.89
CA HIS A 380 -25.93 13.16 13.71
C HIS A 380 -24.90 12.08 14.07
N ALA A 381 -23.98 12.38 15.00
CA ALA A 381 -23.01 11.38 15.49
C ALA A 381 -23.72 10.17 16.13
N LEU A 382 -24.74 10.41 16.96
CA LEU A 382 -25.53 9.34 17.59
C LEU A 382 -26.37 8.56 16.57
N SER A 383 -26.93 9.23 15.55
CA SER A 383 -27.65 8.56 14.47
C SER A 383 -26.73 7.56 13.76
N ILE A 384 -25.51 7.97 13.43
CA ILE A 384 -24.52 7.11 12.76
C ILE A 384 -24.10 5.94 13.65
N LEU A 385 -23.88 6.17 14.95
CA LEU A 385 -23.54 5.10 15.89
C LEU A 385 -24.65 4.03 15.99
N ARG A 386 -25.91 4.47 16.02
CA ARG A 386 -27.07 3.57 16.00
C ARG A 386 -27.14 2.78 14.70
N GLU A 387 -26.90 3.45 13.57
CA GLU A 387 -26.88 2.79 12.26
C GLU A 387 -25.77 1.73 12.17
N LEU A 388 -24.58 1.99 12.70
CA LEU A 388 -23.48 1.02 12.77
C LEU A 388 -23.87 -0.24 13.57
N GLY A 389 -24.57 -0.05 14.68
CA GLY A 389 -25.08 -1.17 15.49
C GLY A 389 -26.08 -2.05 14.75
N ILE A 390 -26.87 -1.47 13.84
CA ILE A 390 -27.86 -2.20 13.02
C ILE A 390 -27.16 -2.91 11.85
N SER A 391 -26.13 -2.31 11.25
CA SER A 391 -25.45 -2.82 10.06
C SER A 391 -24.45 -3.96 10.31
N ARG A 392 -24.43 -4.57 11.51
CA ARG A 392 -23.45 -5.58 11.96
C ARG A 392 -21.98 -5.15 11.82
N LEU A 393 -21.72 -3.85 11.70
CA LEU A 393 -20.36 -3.31 11.77
C LEU A 393 -20.03 -3.09 13.24
N GLU A 394 -18.99 -3.76 13.74
CA GLU A 394 -18.58 -3.62 15.14
C GLU A 394 -18.05 -2.20 15.37
N ALA A 395 -18.81 -1.40 16.12
CA ALA A 395 -18.39 -0.07 16.53
C ALA A 395 -17.08 -0.18 17.33
N SER A 396 -16.07 0.58 16.92
CA SER A 396 -14.75 0.58 17.54
C SER A 396 -14.68 1.54 18.73
N LEU A 397 -13.64 1.43 19.56
CA LEU A 397 -13.36 2.41 20.62
C LEU A 397 -13.29 3.85 20.06
N VAL A 398 -12.69 4.03 18.88
CA VAL A 398 -12.60 5.33 18.19
C VAL A 398 -14.00 5.88 17.86
N THR A 399 -14.94 5.01 17.49
CA THR A 399 -16.33 5.37 17.17
C THR A 399 -17.05 5.92 18.41
N TYR A 400 -16.92 5.25 19.56
CA TYR A 400 -17.49 5.71 20.83
C TYR A 400 -16.81 6.98 21.34
N ASN A 401 -15.47 7.06 21.28
CA ASN A 401 -14.72 8.25 21.67
C ASN A 401 -15.15 9.49 20.87
N SER A 402 -15.30 9.35 19.54
CA SER A 402 -15.77 10.44 18.68
C SER A 402 -17.19 10.89 19.04
N CYS A 403 -18.09 9.95 19.36
CA CYS A 403 -19.46 10.28 19.80
C CYS A 403 -19.49 10.95 21.17
N ILE A 404 -18.70 10.48 22.13
CA ILE A 404 -18.59 11.06 23.48
C ILE A 404 -18.01 12.47 23.40
N SER A 405 -16.96 12.69 22.60
CA SER A 405 -16.38 14.02 22.35
C SER A 405 -17.38 14.95 21.63
N ALA A 406 -18.16 14.44 20.67
CA ALA A 406 -19.24 15.21 20.05
C ALA A 406 -20.31 15.63 21.09
N CYS A 407 -20.73 14.72 21.98
CA CYS A 407 -21.65 15.02 23.08
C CYS A 407 -21.05 16.00 24.09
N GLU A 408 -19.75 15.93 24.37
CA GLU A 408 -19.03 16.87 25.23
C GLU A 408 -19.05 18.29 24.66
N LYS A 409 -18.83 18.43 23.35
CA LYS A 409 -18.89 19.73 22.66
C LYS A 409 -20.31 20.23 22.50
N GLY A 410 -21.28 19.33 22.36
CA GLY A 410 -22.72 19.63 22.34
C GLY A 410 -23.38 19.85 23.71
N GLU A 411 -22.59 19.89 24.79
CA GLU A 411 -23.01 20.03 26.19
C GLU A 411 -24.02 18.96 26.69
N GLN A 412 -24.07 17.81 26.03
CA GLN A 412 -24.98 16.69 26.36
C GLN A 412 -24.32 15.69 27.32
N TRP A 413 -24.05 16.10 28.56
CA TRP A 413 -23.35 15.28 29.56
C TRP A 413 -24.07 13.95 29.88
N GLN A 414 -25.40 13.92 29.82
CA GLN A 414 -26.20 12.71 30.10
C GLN A 414 -25.96 11.64 29.03
N LEU A 415 -25.90 12.06 27.76
CA LEU A 415 -25.65 11.17 26.64
C LEU A 415 -24.20 10.69 26.64
N ALA A 416 -23.24 11.55 26.99
CA ALA A 416 -21.83 11.16 27.15
C ALA A 416 -21.67 10.06 28.22
N LEU A 417 -22.32 10.20 29.38
CA LEU A 417 -22.32 9.15 30.42
C LEU A 417 -23.00 7.86 29.93
N LEU A 418 -24.15 7.97 29.28
CA LEU A 418 -24.88 6.82 28.75
C LEU A 418 -24.02 6.01 27.77
N LEU A 419 -23.32 6.70 26.86
CA LEU A 419 -22.42 6.07 25.89
C LEU A 419 -21.24 5.39 26.56
N LEU A 420 -20.65 5.99 27.60
CA LEU A 420 -19.59 5.37 28.38
C LEU A 420 -20.06 4.08 29.07
N PHE A 421 -21.27 4.10 29.64
CA PHE A 421 -21.87 2.89 30.22
C PHE A 421 -22.15 1.81 29.17
N GLU A 422 -22.69 2.20 28.00
CA GLU A 422 -22.95 1.26 26.91
C GLU A 422 -21.66 0.60 26.41
N MET A 423 -20.59 1.38 26.26
CA MET A 423 -19.28 0.89 25.87
C MET A 423 -18.73 -0.14 26.90
N ASN A 424 -18.83 0.18 28.19
CA ASN A 424 -18.40 -0.74 29.26
C ASN A 424 -19.24 -2.03 29.30
N MET A 425 -20.55 -1.94 29.06
CA MET A 425 -21.45 -3.10 28.97
C MET A 425 -21.13 -4.03 27.78
N ARG A 426 -20.52 -3.48 26.72
CA ARG A 426 -20.00 -4.24 25.58
C ARG A 426 -18.59 -4.78 25.81
N PHE A 427 -18.09 -4.73 27.05
CA PHE A 427 -16.74 -5.16 27.44
C PHE A 427 -15.61 -4.44 26.69
N MET A 428 -15.87 -3.24 26.16
CA MET A 428 -14.83 -2.39 25.59
C MET A 428 -14.18 -1.57 26.71
N GLN A 429 -12.85 -1.69 26.85
CA GLN A 429 -12.09 -0.90 27.82
C GLN A 429 -11.90 0.52 27.27
N GLY A 430 -12.51 1.50 27.95
CA GLY A 430 -12.30 2.92 27.66
C GLY A 430 -10.86 3.33 27.93
N ASP A 431 -10.33 4.17 27.05
CA ASP A 431 -9.03 4.80 27.26
C ASP A 431 -9.18 6.09 28.05
N ILE A 432 -8.05 6.68 28.43
CA ILE A 432 -8.03 7.96 29.16
C ILE A 432 -8.77 9.06 28.39
N ILE A 433 -8.77 9.00 27.05
CA ILE A 433 -9.46 9.95 26.18
C ILE A 433 -10.98 9.84 26.36
N THR A 434 -11.53 8.62 26.46
CA THR A 434 -12.96 8.40 26.73
C THR A 434 -13.39 9.04 28.05
N TYR A 435 -12.62 8.77 29.11
CA TYR A 435 -12.94 9.28 30.45
C TYR A 435 -12.73 10.79 30.55
N ASN A 436 -11.66 11.33 29.98
CA ASN A 436 -11.42 12.78 29.93
C ASN A 436 -12.54 13.52 29.18
N SER A 437 -12.97 13.01 28.03
CA SER A 437 -14.07 13.60 27.26
C SER A 437 -15.38 13.56 28.06
N THR A 438 -15.65 12.47 28.78
CA THR A 438 -16.86 12.34 29.62
C THR A 438 -16.80 13.26 30.85
N ILE A 439 -15.65 13.35 31.52
CA ILE A 439 -15.41 14.25 32.66
C ILE A 439 -15.52 15.71 32.23
N SER A 440 -14.95 16.08 31.07
CA SER A 440 -15.09 17.42 30.48
C SER A 440 -16.57 17.74 30.18
N ALA A 441 -17.36 16.76 29.72
CA ALA A 441 -18.79 16.96 29.50
C ALA A 441 -19.50 17.25 30.83
N CYS A 442 -19.17 16.52 31.90
CA CYS A 442 -19.66 16.79 33.26
C CYS A 442 -19.20 18.14 33.80
N GLN A 443 -17.96 18.55 33.51
CA GLN A 443 -17.41 19.86 33.87
C GLN A 443 -18.23 20.99 33.23
N LYS A 444 -18.49 20.94 31.92
CA LYS A 444 -19.29 21.94 31.21
C LYS A 444 -20.71 22.04 31.76
N ALA A 445 -21.29 20.93 32.19
CA ALA A 445 -22.61 20.89 32.82
C ALA A 445 -22.61 21.23 34.34
N GLY A 446 -21.45 21.46 34.97
CA GLY A 446 -21.33 21.71 36.41
C GLY A 446 -21.68 20.50 37.30
N LYS A 447 -21.62 19.29 36.75
CA LYS A 447 -21.97 18.02 37.39
C LYS A 447 -20.77 17.39 38.09
N TRP A 448 -20.34 18.05 39.18
CA TRP A 448 -19.13 17.69 39.93
C TRP A 448 -19.16 16.29 40.56
N GLN A 449 -20.32 15.81 41.02
CA GLN A 449 -20.45 14.49 41.65
C GLN A 449 -20.14 13.36 40.66
N GLN A 450 -20.69 13.47 39.46
CA GLN A 450 -20.45 12.53 38.37
C GLN A 450 -18.98 12.58 37.93
N ALA A 451 -18.39 13.77 37.86
CA ALA A 451 -16.98 13.94 37.50
C ALA A 451 -16.04 13.28 38.54
N LEU A 452 -16.30 13.46 39.84
CA LEU A 452 -15.54 12.78 40.92
C LEU A 452 -15.72 11.26 40.88
N TRP A 453 -16.94 10.79 40.68
CA TRP A 453 -17.22 9.36 40.59
C TRP A 453 -16.47 8.70 39.42
N LEU A 454 -16.40 9.36 38.27
CA LEU A 454 -15.60 8.89 37.13
C LEU A 454 -14.09 8.87 37.45
N LEU A 455 -13.59 9.90 38.15
CA LEU A 455 -12.19 9.96 38.56
C LEU A 455 -11.83 8.84 39.55
N GLU A 456 -12.70 8.53 40.50
CA GLU A 456 -12.51 7.39 41.41
C GLU A 456 -12.57 6.05 40.64
N GLY A 457 -13.50 5.92 39.70
CA GLY A 457 -13.63 4.77 38.82
C GLY A 457 -12.35 4.43 38.03
N LEU A 458 -11.58 5.44 37.62
CA LEU A 458 -10.29 5.25 36.94
C LEU A 458 -9.24 4.54 37.81
N GLU A 459 -9.29 4.67 39.14
CA GLU A 459 -8.35 3.98 40.05
C GLU A 459 -8.60 2.48 40.05
N TRP A 460 -9.88 2.09 40.07
CA TRP A 460 -10.30 0.69 40.07
C TRP A 460 -10.04 0.00 38.73
N LEU A 461 -10.00 0.77 37.65
CA LEU A 461 -9.74 0.28 36.30
C LEU A 461 -8.24 0.25 35.95
N HIS A 462 -7.36 0.67 36.87
CA HIS A 462 -5.91 0.78 36.66
C HIS A 462 -5.52 1.61 35.42
N VAL A 463 -6.33 2.61 35.06
CA VAL A 463 -6.02 3.56 34.00
C VAL A 463 -5.24 4.73 34.62
N GLU A 464 -4.05 5.02 34.09
CA GLU A 464 -3.23 6.12 34.59
C GLU A 464 -3.93 7.46 34.34
N LYS A 465 -4.22 8.20 35.41
CA LYS A 465 -4.83 9.53 35.35
C LYS A 465 -3.81 10.56 34.92
N ASP A 466 -4.18 11.44 33.98
CA ASP A 466 -3.36 12.55 33.52
C ASP A 466 -3.76 13.87 34.20
N VAL A 467 -2.92 14.90 34.01
CA VAL A 467 -3.15 16.25 34.53
C VAL A 467 -4.50 16.81 34.00
N ILE A 468 -4.87 16.47 32.77
CA ILE A 468 -6.13 16.88 32.14
C ILE A 468 -7.34 16.31 32.92
N THR A 469 -7.27 15.04 33.35
CA THR A 469 -8.33 14.39 34.13
C THR A 469 -8.58 15.16 35.43
N TYR A 470 -7.52 15.47 36.18
CA TYR A 470 -7.59 16.20 37.45
C TYR A 470 -8.04 17.64 37.27
N ASN A 471 -7.57 18.32 36.21
CA ASN A 471 -7.97 19.70 35.92
C ASN A 471 -9.44 19.80 35.55
N SER A 472 -9.93 18.88 34.71
CA SER A 472 -11.32 18.86 34.27
C SER A 472 -12.26 18.57 35.46
N THR A 473 -11.89 17.65 36.36
CA THR A 473 -12.63 17.39 37.61
C THR A 473 -12.56 18.54 38.61
N ALA A 474 -11.39 19.14 38.81
CA ALA A 474 -11.22 20.28 39.70
C ALA A 474 -12.04 21.49 39.21
N SER A 475 -12.01 21.76 37.90
CA SER A 475 -12.85 22.80 37.28
C SER A 475 -14.35 22.49 37.42
N ALA A 476 -14.77 21.21 37.33
CA ALA A 476 -16.16 20.84 37.58
C ALA A 476 -16.60 21.16 39.01
N CYS A 477 -15.72 20.92 40.00
CA CYS A 477 -15.95 21.25 41.41
C CYS A 477 -15.99 22.76 41.65
N GLU A 478 -15.12 23.53 40.99
CA GLU A 478 -15.12 24.99 41.06
C GLU A 478 -16.43 25.60 40.54
N ARG A 479 -16.91 25.13 39.37
CA ARG A 479 -18.19 25.58 38.80
C ARG A 479 -19.40 25.28 39.70
N ALA A 480 -19.29 24.27 40.56
CA ALA A 480 -20.27 23.94 41.58
C ALA A 480 -20.05 24.66 42.93
N ALA A 481 -19.11 25.61 43.00
CA ALA A 481 -18.69 26.34 44.19
C ALA A 481 -18.14 25.44 45.33
N ARG A 482 -17.60 24.26 44.99
CA ARG A 482 -16.98 23.29 45.91
C ARG A 482 -15.45 23.41 45.87
N TRP A 483 -14.92 24.53 46.36
CA TRP A 483 -13.48 24.82 46.34
C TRP A 483 -12.62 23.79 47.10
N GLU A 484 -13.13 23.22 48.20
CA GLU A 484 -12.41 22.24 49.03
C GLU A 484 -11.99 21.01 48.22
N HIS A 485 -12.90 20.48 47.41
CA HIS A 485 -12.66 19.30 46.59
C HIS A 485 -11.71 19.64 45.43
N SER A 486 -11.87 20.83 44.83
CA SER A 486 -10.96 21.34 43.80
C SER A 486 -9.51 21.44 44.31
N MET A 487 -9.31 22.00 45.51
CA MET A 487 -7.98 22.14 46.11
C MET A 487 -7.37 20.80 46.51
N ALA A 488 -8.18 19.86 47.00
CA ALA A 488 -7.73 18.50 47.30
C ALA A 488 -7.22 17.79 46.03
N LEU A 489 -7.94 17.91 44.92
CA LEU A 489 -7.54 17.33 43.64
C LEU A 489 -6.22 17.93 43.12
N LEU A 490 -6.08 19.25 43.14
CA LEU A 490 -4.83 19.92 42.74
C LEU A 490 -3.64 19.56 43.65
N SER A 491 -3.90 19.32 44.94
CA SER A 491 -2.87 18.84 45.87
C SER A 491 -2.38 17.43 45.54
N ASN A 492 -3.23 16.59 44.93
CA ASN A 492 -2.83 15.25 44.48
C ASN A 492 -1.92 15.32 43.23
N VAL A 493 -2.17 16.26 42.32
CA VAL A 493 -1.28 16.53 41.16
C VAL A 493 0.11 16.96 41.65
N LEU A 494 0.16 17.88 42.63
CA LEU A 494 1.40 18.33 43.26
C LEU A 494 2.19 17.20 43.93
N ARG A 495 1.51 16.26 44.61
CA ARG A 495 2.14 15.12 45.27
C ARG A 495 2.68 14.08 44.29
N ARG A 496 2.10 13.98 43.10
CA ARG A 496 2.59 13.11 42.02
C ARG A 496 3.84 13.64 41.33
N GLY A 497 4.13 14.95 41.47
CA GLY A 497 5.27 15.58 40.81
C GLY A 497 5.04 15.91 39.35
N ASP A 498 3.78 15.88 38.89
CA ASP A 498 3.41 16.22 37.52
C ASP A 498 3.56 17.75 37.28
N PRO A 499 3.99 18.18 36.09
CA PRO A 499 4.13 19.60 35.78
C PRO A 499 2.77 20.30 35.83
N ILE A 500 2.66 21.33 36.68
CA ILE A 500 1.46 22.16 36.78
C ILE A 500 1.38 23.03 35.53
N ASP A 501 0.33 22.86 34.75
CA ASP A 501 0.03 23.68 33.58
C ASP A 501 -0.71 24.98 33.96
N GLU A 502 -0.74 25.93 33.03
CA GLU A 502 -1.43 27.23 33.21
C GLU A 502 -2.92 27.03 33.59
N ILE A 503 -3.54 25.96 33.10
CA ILE A 503 -4.92 25.59 33.39
C ILE A 503 -5.10 25.21 34.87
N SER A 504 -4.21 24.36 35.42
CA SER A 504 -4.21 24.02 36.85
C SER A 504 -4.09 25.26 37.73
N PHE A 505 -3.18 26.18 37.38
CA PHE A 505 -2.99 27.44 38.11
C PHE A 505 -4.23 28.33 38.09
N ASN A 506 -4.86 28.47 36.91
CA ASN A 506 -6.09 29.23 36.77
C ASN A 506 -7.23 28.64 37.59
N VAL A 507 -7.38 27.30 37.60
CA VAL A 507 -8.38 26.59 38.44
C VAL A 507 -8.08 26.78 39.93
N ALA A 508 -6.81 26.78 40.34
CA ALA A 508 -6.42 27.05 41.73
C ALA A 508 -6.79 28.47 42.16
N ILE A 509 -6.49 29.46 41.32
CA ILE A 509 -6.81 30.88 41.58
C ILE A 509 -8.32 31.06 41.73
N THR A 510 -9.13 30.52 40.81
CA THR A 510 -10.59 30.63 40.89
C THR A 510 -11.16 29.90 42.10
N ALA A 511 -10.63 28.73 42.46
CA ALA A 511 -10.98 28.02 43.69
C ALA A 511 -10.67 28.86 44.95
N CYS A 512 -9.52 29.54 45.02
CA CYS A 512 -9.19 30.45 46.11
C CYS A 512 -10.14 31.65 46.17
N TRP A 513 -10.53 32.23 45.03
CA TRP A 513 -11.51 33.32 44.98
C TRP A 513 -12.90 32.88 45.48
N THR A 514 -13.35 31.68 45.14
CA THR A 514 -14.62 31.13 45.63
C THR A 514 -14.57 30.78 47.12
N ALA A 515 -13.41 30.34 47.63
CA ALA A 515 -13.15 30.17 49.05
C ALA A 515 -13.25 31.50 49.81
N ILE A 516 -12.61 32.57 49.32
CA ILE A 516 -12.66 33.90 49.93
C ILE A 516 -14.10 34.41 49.98
N LYS A 517 -14.88 34.26 48.89
CA LYS A 517 -16.29 34.66 48.85
C LYS A 517 -17.15 33.88 49.85
N SER A 518 -16.90 32.58 50.03
CA SER A 518 -17.65 31.75 50.99
C SER A 518 -17.31 32.12 52.44
N VAL A 519 -16.04 32.41 52.74
CA VAL A 519 -15.60 32.93 54.05
C VAL A 519 -16.22 34.31 54.34
N GLN A 520 -16.26 35.21 53.37
CA GLN A 520 -16.91 36.53 53.52
C GLN A 520 -18.42 36.42 53.79
N ARG A 521 -19.11 35.47 53.15
CA ARG A 521 -20.53 35.20 53.42
C ARG A 521 -20.75 34.67 54.83
N LEU A 522 -19.91 33.75 55.30
CA LEU A 522 -19.97 33.22 56.66
C LEU A 522 -19.71 34.31 57.70
N ALA A 523 -18.71 35.17 57.48
CA ALA A 523 -18.45 36.29 58.38
C ALA A 523 -19.62 37.29 58.45
N LYS A 524 -20.23 37.60 57.30
CA LYS A 524 -21.44 38.44 57.25
C LYS A 524 -22.62 37.80 57.98
N ALA A 525 -22.79 36.48 57.85
CA ALA A 525 -23.83 35.71 58.56
C ALA A 525 -23.59 35.67 60.08
N CYS A 526 -22.34 35.58 60.53
CA CYS A 526 -21.96 35.57 61.93
C CYS A 526 -21.82 36.97 62.57
N LYS A 527 -22.10 38.06 61.84
CA LYS A 527 -21.85 39.46 62.26
C LYS A 527 -20.40 39.71 62.72
N VAL A 528 -19.44 38.94 62.20
CA VAL A 528 -18.01 39.15 62.47
C VAL A 528 -17.49 40.10 61.41
N ASN A 529 -17.04 41.30 61.83
CA ASN A 529 -16.36 42.23 60.93
C ASN A 529 -14.99 41.66 60.54
N LEU A 530 -14.91 40.95 59.41
CA LEU A 530 -13.63 40.64 58.77
C LEU A 530 -13.05 41.93 58.21
N CYS A 531 -12.14 42.56 58.94
CA CYS A 531 -11.30 43.64 58.42
C CYS A 531 -10.33 43.03 57.39
N PRO A 532 -10.37 43.41 56.10
CA PRO A 532 -9.42 42.89 55.13
C PRO A 532 -8.06 43.54 55.41
N ARG A 533 -7.12 42.80 56.01
CA ARG A 533 -5.70 43.18 55.95
C ARG A 533 -5.29 43.14 54.48
N LYS A 534 -5.28 44.31 53.83
CA LYS A 534 -4.63 44.55 52.55
C LYS A 534 -3.14 44.25 52.72
N GLN A 535 -2.71 43.03 52.40
CA GLN A 535 -1.35 42.80 51.95
C GLN A 535 -1.41 42.56 50.44
N PRO A 536 -0.58 43.24 49.64
CA PRO A 536 -0.54 43.02 48.20
C PRO A 536 0.03 41.62 47.95
N PHE A 537 -0.75 40.79 47.26
CA PHE A 537 -0.25 39.54 46.70
C PHE A 537 0.86 39.87 45.70
N LEU A 538 2.01 39.21 45.86
CA LEU A 538 3.15 39.29 44.95
C LEU A 538 2.73 38.84 43.54
N THR A 539 3.17 39.66 42.58
CA THR A 539 3.17 39.46 41.12
C THR A 539 3.82 38.16 40.68
#